data_AF-A0A920FMW3-F1
#
_entry.id   AF-A0A920FMW3-F1
#
_cell.length_a   1.000
_cell.length_b   1.000
_cell.length_c   1.000
_cell.angle_alpha   90.00
_cell.angle_beta   90.00
_cell.angle_gamma   90.00
#
_symmetry.space_group_name_H-M   'P 1'
#
loop_
_entity.id
_entity.type
_entity.pdbx_description
1 polymer ?
#
loop_
_entity_poly.entity_id
_entity_poly.type
_entity_poly.pdbx_seq_one_letter_code
_entity_poly.pdbx_strand_id
1 'polypeptide(L)'
;MIIRARGFFLLMILLSFQHAIFGAEELKDGLYAKLETSRGEILLQLYHQRVPQTVANFVGLAEATKAWKDPISGKSKKTRFYDGLSFHRVIADFMIQGGDPLGTGSGGPGYRFQDEIHPDLKHSGPGILSMANAGPNTNGSQFFITHKATPWLDGKHSVFGKVIRGMETVNKIQKGDLIQTVSIIRRGKDAKGFDPSKIEAAQKAKQKSLAIKQKKDLPPLTGESDPSKVPGKNQPLAEEVSLELMVIAYEGVQTPLPACITTSPGPRRWRSNWQNWPAERIRISAD
;
A
#
# COMPACT_ATOMS: atom_id res chain seq x y z
N MET A 1 27.57 -71.91 -34.44
CA MET A 1 27.82 -70.47 -34.18
C MET A 1 26.51 -69.72 -34.37
N ILE A 2 26.31 -68.59 -33.68
CA ILE A 2 25.08 -67.77 -33.57
C ILE A 2 24.28 -68.10 -32.30
N ILE A 3 24.80 -67.61 -31.17
CA ILE A 3 24.09 -67.51 -29.90
C ILE A 3 23.53 -66.09 -29.77
N ARG A 4 22.21 -66.01 -29.60
CA ARG A 4 21.41 -65.03 -28.83
C ARG A 4 21.93 -63.58 -28.76
N ALA A 5 21.35 -62.70 -29.58
CA ALA A 5 21.45 -61.24 -29.41
C ALA A 5 20.08 -60.55 -29.58
N ARG A 6 19.05 -61.01 -28.86
CA ARG A 6 17.69 -60.42 -28.91
C ARG A 6 17.07 -60.06 -27.56
N GLY A 7 17.85 -60.11 -26.47
CA GLY A 7 17.33 -59.89 -25.11
C GLY A 7 17.74 -58.58 -24.42
N PHE A 8 18.67 -57.79 -24.99
CA PHE A 8 19.28 -56.69 -24.24
C PHE A 8 18.81 -55.29 -24.64
N PHE A 9 18.11 -55.15 -25.78
CA PHE A 9 17.74 -53.83 -26.29
C PHE A 9 16.40 -53.30 -25.72
N LEU A 10 15.56 -54.17 -25.14
CA LEU A 10 14.29 -53.74 -24.52
C LEU A 10 14.43 -53.28 -23.05
N LEU A 11 15.55 -53.58 -22.39
CA LEU A 11 15.77 -53.22 -20.97
C LEU A 11 16.42 -51.83 -20.80
N MET A 12 16.95 -51.24 -21.87
CA MET A 12 17.58 -49.90 -21.84
C MET A 12 16.60 -48.73 -22.08
N ILE A 13 15.37 -49.00 -22.51
CA ILE A 13 14.34 -47.95 -22.71
C ILE A 13 13.53 -47.70 -21.43
N LEU A 14 13.55 -48.63 -20.46
CA LEU A 14 12.85 -48.49 -19.18
C LEU A 14 13.67 -47.77 -18.09
N LEU A 15 14.96 -47.49 -18.31
CA LEU A 15 15.83 -46.79 -17.35
C LEU A 15 16.06 -45.30 -17.66
N SER A 16 15.48 -44.77 -18.73
CA SER A 16 15.58 -43.34 -19.08
C SER A 16 14.37 -42.50 -18.64
N PHE A 17 13.41 -43.09 -17.92
CA PHE A 17 12.20 -42.41 -17.42
C PHE A 17 12.24 -42.05 -15.93
N GLN A 18 13.43 -41.76 -15.40
CA GLN A 18 13.62 -41.30 -14.01
C GLN A 18 14.37 -39.97 -13.92
N HIS A 19 14.10 -39.01 -14.80
CA HIS A 19 14.66 -37.66 -14.65
C HIS A 19 13.67 -36.57 -15.04
N ALA A 20 12.56 -36.45 -14.31
CA ALA A 20 11.78 -35.21 -14.23
C ALA A 20 10.80 -35.23 -13.04
N ILE A 21 11.29 -35.52 -11.83
CA ILE A 21 10.63 -35.01 -10.62
C ILE A 21 11.56 -33.92 -10.09
N PHE A 22 11.63 -32.81 -10.82
CA PHE A 22 12.20 -31.58 -10.28
C PHE A 22 11.25 -31.13 -9.17
N GLY A 23 11.72 -31.24 -7.93
CA GLY A 23 10.93 -31.12 -6.73
C GLY A 23 10.06 -29.86 -6.72
N ALA A 24 8.74 -30.05 -6.68
CA ALA A 24 7.86 -29.07 -6.09
C ALA A 24 8.18 -29.05 -4.58
N GLU A 25 9.19 -28.29 -4.18
CA GLU A 25 9.41 -28.00 -2.77
C GLU A 25 8.10 -27.45 -2.21
N GLU A 26 7.51 -28.21 -1.29
CA GLU A 26 6.27 -27.88 -0.63
C GLU A 26 6.43 -26.56 0.15
N LEU A 27 5.56 -25.61 -0.12
CA LEU A 27 5.55 -24.34 0.62
C LEU A 27 5.14 -24.62 2.06
N LYS A 28 5.99 -24.20 3.01
CA LYS A 28 5.68 -24.24 4.45
C LYS A 28 4.42 -23.44 4.74
N ASP A 29 3.80 -23.70 5.89
CA ASP A 29 2.68 -22.91 6.39
C ASP A 29 3.02 -21.42 6.44
N GLY A 30 2.12 -20.59 5.93
CA GLY A 30 2.33 -19.16 5.77
C GLY A 30 1.46 -18.55 4.66
N LEU A 31 1.53 -17.23 4.60
CA LEU A 31 0.88 -16.42 3.57
C LEU A 31 1.92 -15.95 2.56
N TYR A 32 1.60 -16.12 1.28
CA TYR A 32 2.50 -15.81 0.18
C TYR A 32 1.80 -14.99 -0.90
N ALA A 33 2.58 -14.23 -1.65
CA ALA A 33 2.14 -13.56 -2.87
C ALA A 33 3.03 -14.00 -4.05
N LYS A 34 2.41 -14.54 -5.09
CA LYS A 34 3.07 -14.85 -6.36
C LYS A 34 2.82 -13.70 -7.32
N LEU A 35 3.89 -13.01 -7.70
CA LEU A 35 3.87 -11.96 -8.72
C LEU A 35 4.30 -12.58 -10.03
N GLU A 36 3.41 -12.55 -11.01
CA GLU A 36 3.76 -12.83 -12.41
C GLU A 36 4.16 -11.51 -13.04
N THR A 37 5.37 -11.42 -13.58
CA THR A 37 5.90 -10.20 -14.20
C THR A 37 6.30 -10.45 -15.64
N SER A 38 6.53 -9.40 -16.42
CA SER A 38 7.07 -9.50 -17.78
C SER A 38 8.47 -10.17 -17.84
N ARG A 39 9.16 -10.33 -16.71
CA ARG A 39 10.50 -10.96 -16.62
C ARG A 39 10.51 -12.34 -15.95
N GLY A 40 9.35 -12.84 -15.53
CA GLY A 40 9.21 -14.12 -14.84
C GLY A 40 8.44 -14.01 -13.53
N GLU A 41 8.47 -15.07 -12.75
CA GLU A 41 7.75 -15.15 -11.48
C GLU A 41 8.62 -14.69 -10.30
N ILE A 42 7.99 -14.07 -9.31
CA ILE A 42 8.56 -13.74 -8.00
C ILE A 42 7.61 -14.27 -6.93
N LEU A 43 8.13 -15.09 -6.02
CA LEU A 43 7.35 -15.60 -4.89
C LEU A 43 7.79 -14.92 -3.60
N LEU A 44 6.85 -14.24 -2.95
CA LEU A 44 7.04 -13.49 -1.72
C LEU A 44 6.39 -14.21 -0.55
N GLN A 45 7.07 -14.31 0.58
CA GLN A 45 6.48 -14.64 1.88
C GLN A 45 6.04 -13.34 2.57
N LEU A 46 4.82 -13.31 3.10
CA LEU A 46 4.24 -12.15 3.79
C LEU A 46 4.22 -12.36 5.31
N TYR A 47 4.51 -11.31 6.08
CA TYR A 47 4.64 -11.37 7.53
C TYR A 47 3.36 -10.95 8.28
N HIS A 48 2.23 -11.59 7.98
CA HIS A 48 0.92 -11.17 8.50
C HIS A 48 0.79 -11.18 10.03
N GLN A 49 1.63 -11.94 10.75
CA GLN A 49 1.58 -12.00 12.21
C GLN A 49 2.25 -10.79 12.86
N ARG A 50 3.26 -10.22 12.17
CA ARG A 50 4.10 -9.14 12.70
C ARG A 50 3.60 -7.77 12.26
N VAL A 51 3.13 -7.66 11.01
CA VAL A 51 2.64 -6.42 10.40
C VAL A 51 1.27 -6.65 9.71
N PRO A 52 0.24 -6.99 10.50
CA PRO A 52 -1.05 -7.43 9.98
C PRO A 52 -1.76 -6.36 9.14
N GLN A 53 -1.68 -5.08 9.49
CA GLN A 53 -2.37 -4.01 8.74
C GLN A 53 -1.77 -3.82 7.35
N THR A 54 -0.44 -3.84 7.28
CA THR A 54 0.31 -3.68 6.03
C THR A 54 0.04 -4.85 5.09
N VAL A 55 0.05 -6.08 5.62
CA VAL A 55 -0.25 -7.27 4.84
C VAL A 55 -1.73 -7.32 4.44
N ALA A 56 -2.66 -6.94 5.33
CA ALA A 56 -4.07 -6.85 5.02
C ALA A 56 -4.33 -5.88 3.86
N ASN A 57 -3.70 -4.70 3.88
CA ASN A 57 -3.78 -3.73 2.81
C ASN A 57 -3.29 -4.30 1.46
N PHE A 58 -2.09 -4.90 1.46
CA PHE A 58 -1.51 -5.48 0.25
C PHE A 58 -2.39 -6.61 -0.33
N VAL A 59 -2.80 -7.55 0.51
CA VAL A 59 -3.68 -8.67 0.13
C VAL A 59 -5.03 -8.16 -0.35
N GLY A 60 -5.62 -7.20 0.35
CA GLY A 60 -6.93 -6.66 0.01
C GLY A 60 -6.97 -5.96 -1.35
N LEU A 61 -5.88 -5.24 -1.68
CA LEU A 61 -5.68 -4.64 -3.00
C LEU A 61 -5.43 -5.70 -4.09
N ALA A 62 -4.62 -6.72 -3.80
CA ALA A 62 -4.33 -7.80 -4.75
C ALA A 62 -5.58 -8.65 -5.10
N GLU A 63 -6.43 -8.92 -4.11
CA GLU A 63 -7.62 -9.77 -4.27
C GLU A 63 -8.89 -9.02 -4.63
N ALA A 64 -8.82 -7.70 -4.84
CA ALA A 64 -9.99 -6.85 -5.08
C ALA A 64 -11.02 -6.88 -3.93
N THR A 65 -10.60 -7.16 -2.69
CA THR A 65 -11.50 -7.12 -1.52
C THR A 65 -11.51 -5.75 -0.85
N LYS A 66 -10.48 -4.93 -1.09
CA LYS A 66 -10.37 -3.54 -0.65
C LYS A 66 -10.66 -2.57 -1.80
N ALA A 67 -11.44 -1.52 -1.52
CA ALA A 67 -11.68 -0.45 -2.47
C ALA A 67 -10.51 0.53 -2.52
N TRP A 68 -10.30 1.15 -3.69
CA TRP A 68 -9.28 2.18 -3.92
C TRP A 68 -9.86 3.28 -4.81
N LYS A 69 -9.33 4.50 -4.70
CA LYS A 69 -9.75 5.64 -5.52
C LYS A 69 -8.84 5.77 -6.73
N ASP A 70 -9.43 5.73 -7.91
CA ASP A 70 -8.71 6.00 -9.16
C ASP A 70 -8.23 7.46 -9.18
N PRO A 71 -6.92 7.73 -9.27
CA PRO A 71 -6.40 9.09 -9.28
C PRO A 71 -6.78 9.86 -10.56
N ILE A 72 -7.12 9.17 -11.65
CA ILE A 72 -7.50 9.80 -12.92
C ILE A 72 -9.00 10.13 -12.92
N SER A 73 -9.84 9.12 -12.69
CA SER A 73 -11.30 9.31 -12.75
C SER A 73 -11.94 9.81 -11.44
N GLY A 74 -11.20 9.76 -10.33
CA GLY A 74 -11.71 10.09 -8.99
C GLY A 74 -12.72 9.08 -8.42
N LYS A 75 -13.08 8.03 -9.18
CA LYS A 75 -14.07 7.04 -8.79
C LYS A 75 -13.48 5.96 -7.88
N SER A 76 -14.29 5.46 -6.97
CA SER A 76 -13.94 4.27 -6.19
C SER A 76 -14.02 3.03 -7.09
N LYS A 77 -12.97 2.21 -7.05
CA LYS A 77 -12.85 0.93 -7.75
C LYS A 77 -12.58 -0.17 -6.74
N LYS A 78 -13.07 -1.37 -7.07
CA LYS A 78 -12.84 -2.59 -6.30
C LYS A 78 -12.44 -3.70 -7.28
N THR A 79 -11.23 -3.57 -7.79
CA THR A 79 -10.62 -4.44 -8.80
C THR A 79 -9.24 -4.88 -8.32
N ARG A 80 -8.65 -5.87 -8.98
CA ARG A 80 -7.29 -6.33 -8.69
C ARG A 80 -6.33 -5.19 -8.98
N PHE A 81 -5.78 -4.60 -7.92
CA PHE A 81 -5.15 -3.29 -8.00
C PHE A 81 -3.79 -3.33 -8.71
N TYR A 82 -3.00 -4.37 -8.45
CA TYR A 82 -1.62 -4.47 -8.93
C TYR A 82 -1.48 -5.01 -10.35
N ASP A 83 -2.54 -5.63 -10.87
CA ASP A 83 -2.53 -6.27 -12.18
C ASP A 83 -2.40 -5.19 -13.27
N GLY A 84 -1.38 -5.31 -14.12
CA GLY A 84 -1.01 -4.37 -15.17
C GLY A 84 -0.17 -3.17 -14.72
N LEU A 85 0.15 -3.03 -13.43
CA LEU A 85 0.98 -1.92 -12.95
C LEU A 85 2.45 -2.10 -13.32
N SER A 86 3.17 -1.01 -13.51
CA SER A 86 4.60 -1.04 -13.84
C SER A 86 5.51 -0.88 -12.62
N PHE A 87 6.71 -1.44 -12.72
CA PHE A 87 7.85 -1.05 -11.90
C PHE A 87 8.37 0.30 -12.40
N HIS A 88 7.82 1.38 -11.86
CA HIS A 88 8.09 2.74 -12.33
C HIS A 88 9.46 3.28 -11.89
N ARG A 89 10.07 2.69 -10.86
CA ARG A 89 11.39 3.09 -10.37
C ARG A 89 12.24 1.87 -10.08
N VAL A 90 13.35 1.75 -10.80
CA VAL A 90 14.33 0.68 -10.66
C VAL A 90 15.70 1.33 -10.53
N ILE A 91 16.41 1.03 -9.45
CA ILE A 91 17.77 1.51 -9.22
C ILE A 91 18.64 0.29 -8.98
N ALA A 92 19.58 0.08 -9.92
CA ALA A 92 20.55 -1.00 -9.84
C ALA A 92 21.24 -0.99 -8.47
N ASP A 93 21.46 -2.18 -7.90
CA ASP A 93 22.07 -2.38 -6.59
C ASP A 93 21.34 -1.77 -5.39
N PHE A 94 20.13 -1.24 -5.59
CA PHE A 94 19.31 -0.69 -4.51
C PHE A 94 17.95 -1.39 -4.40
N MET A 95 17.01 -1.13 -5.32
CA MET A 95 15.67 -1.72 -5.28
C MET A 95 14.90 -1.61 -6.60
N ILE A 96 13.83 -2.40 -6.69
CA ILE A 96 12.73 -2.22 -7.66
C ILE A 96 11.48 -1.74 -6.91
N GLN A 97 10.79 -0.74 -7.43
CA GLN A 97 9.61 -0.13 -6.81
C GLN A 97 8.44 -0.14 -7.78
N GLY A 98 7.28 -0.56 -7.27
CA GLY A 98 6.03 -0.70 -8.00
C GLY A 98 4.82 -0.29 -7.15
N GLY A 99 3.61 -0.64 -7.61
CA GLY A 99 2.37 -0.36 -6.89
C GLY A 99 1.84 1.07 -7.06
N ASP A 100 2.25 1.77 -8.12
CA ASP A 100 1.69 3.09 -8.49
C ASP A 100 0.77 2.96 -9.72
N PRO A 101 -0.54 3.28 -9.60
CA PRO A 101 -1.48 3.26 -10.72
C PRO A 101 -1.19 4.28 -11.83
N LEU A 102 -0.44 5.35 -11.52
CA LEU A 102 -0.01 6.36 -12.50
C LEU A 102 1.34 6.03 -13.14
N GLY A 103 2.14 5.17 -12.50
CA GLY A 103 3.51 4.87 -12.92
C GLY A 103 4.47 6.07 -12.83
N THR A 104 4.12 7.14 -12.11
CA THR A 104 4.92 8.37 -11.99
C THR A 104 5.76 8.42 -10.70
N GLY A 105 5.47 7.55 -9.75
CA GLY A 105 5.96 7.56 -8.37
C GLY A 105 5.08 8.35 -7.39
N SER A 106 4.04 9.03 -7.87
CA SER A 106 3.19 9.92 -7.04
C SER A 106 1.78 9.42 -6.80
N GLY A 107 1.33 8.37 -7.51
CA GLY A 107 0.00 7.82 -7.33
C GLY A 107 -0.11 6.87 -6.14
N GLY A 108 -1.32 6.38 -5.90
CA GLY A 108 -1.62 5.48 -4.80
C GLY A 108 -3.10 5.09 -4.78
N PRO A 109 -3.56 4.43 -3.71
CA PRO A 109 -4.90 3.86 -3.66
C PRO A 109 -5.96 4.87 -3.18
N GLY A 110 -5.59 6.14 -3.01
CA GLY A 110 -6.49 7.22 -2.57
C GLY A 110 -6.64 7.37 -1.05
N TYR A 111 -5.86 6.62 -0.27
CA TYR A 111 -5.79 6.73 1.19
C TYR A 111 -4.34 6.49 1.64
N ARG A 112 -4.09 6.75 2.92
CA ARG A 112 -2.84 6.44 3.59
C ARG A 112 -3.11 5.61 4.85
N PHE A 113 -2.06 5.03 5.42
CA PHE A 113 -2.13 4.38 6.74
C PHE A 113 -0.76 4.40 7.44
N GLN A 114 -0.81 4.09 8.73
CA GLN A 114 0.32 4.17 9.66
C GLN A 114 1.43 3.15 9.35
N ASP A 115 2.64 3.44 9.82
CA ASP A 115 3.75 2.49 9.75
C ASP A 115 3.59 1.37 10.79
N GLU A 116 3.93 0.13 10.40
CA GLU A 116 4.05 -1.00 11.33
C GLU A 116 5.52 -1.46 11.35
N ILE A 117 6.26 -0.95 12.35
CA ILE A 117 7.68 -1.28 12.53
C ILE A 117 7.80 -2.40 13.56
N HIS A 118 8.38 -3.53 13.13
CA HIS A 118 8.70 -4.65 14.02
C HIS A 118 10.23 -4.71 14.25
N PRO A 119 10.71 -4.91 15.49
CA PRO A 119 12.15 -4.90 15.79
C PRO A 119 12.95 -5.92 14.97
N ASP A 120 12.40 -7.11 14.75
CA ASP A 120 13.06 -8.18 13.99
C ASP A 120 12.98 -8.04 12.46
N LEU A 121 12.23 -7.05 11.94
CA LEU A 121 12.05 -6.87 10.50
C LEU A 121 12.94 -5.73 10.03
N LYS A 122 14.07 -6.09 9.41
CA LYS A 122 15.12 -5.18 8.95
C LYS A 122 15.42 -5.39 7.47
N HIS A 123 15.92 -4.35 6.81
CA HIS A 123 16.42 -4.39 5.44
C HIS A 123 17.84 -4.98 5.40
N SER A 124 17.99 -6.19 5.94
CA SER A 124 19.26 -6.85 6.23
C SER A 124 19.92 -7.50 5.00
N GLY A 125 19.24 -7.56 3.86
CA GLY A 125 19.75 -8.26 2.68
C GLY A 125 18.90 -8.06 1.43
N PRO A 126 19.22 -8.78 0.35
CA PRO A 126 18.43 -8.79 -0.87
C PRO A 126 17.03 -9.39 -0.64
N GLY A 127 16.08 -8.98 -1.47
CA GLY A 127 14.74 -9.56 -1.53
C GLY A 127 13.81 -9.12 -0.40
N ILE A 128 14.18 -8.16 0.44
CA ILE A 128 13.28 -7.61 1.47
C ILE A 128 12.19 -6.78 0.78
N LEU A 129 10.93 -7.10 1.10
CA LEU A 129 9.73 -6.43 0.61
C LEU A 129 9.23 -5.43 1.67
N SER A 130 9.08 -4.17 1.28
CA SER A 130 8.78 -3.08 2.19
C SER A 130 7.91 -1.99 1.54
N MET A 131 7.12 -1.27 2.34
CA MET A 131 6.26 -0.20 1.85
C MET A 131 7.05 1.04 1.47
N ALA A 132 6.76 1.61 0.31
CA ALA A 132 7.22 2.95 -0.02
C ALA A 132 6.29 3.98 0.63
N ASN A 133 6.88 5.03 1.20
CA ASN A 133 6.17 6.11 1.85
C ASN A 133 6.84 7.47 1.53
N ALA A 134 6.13 8.56 1.79
CA ALA A 134 6.60 9.94 1.60
C ALA A 134 6.94 10.61 2.95
N GLY A 135 7.26 9.80 3.97
CA GLY A 135 7.40 10.21 5.36
C GLY A 135 6.57 9.34 6.31
N PRO A 136 6.70 9.53 7.63
CA PRO A 136 6.03 8.69 8.63
C PRO A 136 4.52 8.62 8.41
N ASN A 137 3.95 7.43 8.53
CA ASN A 137 2.52 7.13 8.46
C ASN A 137 1.85 7.50 7.12
N THR A 138 2.60 7.40 6.01
CA THR A 138 2.09 7.69 4.66
C THR A 138 2.10 6.48 3.73
N ASN A 139 1.97 5.26 4.30
CA ASN A 139 1.88 4.04 3.49
C ASN A 139 0.61 4.05 2.65
N GLY A 140 0.70 3.54 1.43
CA GLY A 140 -0.43 3.44 0.50
C GLY A 140 -0.43 2.09 -0.21
N SER A 141 -0.17 2.09 -1.50
CA SER A 141 -0.08 0.87 -2.31
C SER A 141 1.32 0.61 -2.85
N GLN A 142 2.19 1.62 -2.83
CA GLN A 142 3.52 1.50 -3.40
C GLN A 142 4.41 0.65 -2.48
N PHE A 143 5.18 -0.24 -3.09
CA PHE A 143 6.12 -1.11 -2.39
C PHE A 143 7.43 -1.19 -3.16
N PHE A 144 8.49 -1.63 -2.49
CA PHE A 144 9.76 -1.93 -3.12
C PHE A 144 10.33 -3.27 -2.65
N ILE A 145 11.16 -3.87 -3.50
CA ILE A 145 11.94 -5.08 -3.24
C ILE A 145 13.42 -4.72 -3.39
N THR A 146 14.21 -4.99 -2.36
CA THR A 146 15.62 -4.62 -2.30
C THR A 146 16.52 -5.55 -3.13
N HIS A 147 17.56 -4.99 -3.77
CA HIS A 147 18.65 -5.77 -4.39
C HIS A 147 19.78 -6.09 -3.41
N LYS A 148 19.95 -5.27 -2.36
CA LYS A 148 21.02 -5.39 -1.35
C LYS A 148 20.49 -5.00 0.03
N ALA A 149 21.29 -5.23 1.07
CA ALA A 149 21.02 -4.69 2.39
C ALA A 149 20.94 -3.16 2.36
N THR A 150 19.92 -2.59 3.00
CA THR A 150 19.64 -1.15 3.01
C THR A 150 19.29 -0.66 4.42
N PRO A 151 20.20 -0.82 5.41
CA PRO A 151 19.90 -0.59 6.83
C PRO A 151 19.46 0.84 7.17
N TRP A 152 19.79 1.84 6.34
CA TRP A 152 19.35 3.22 6.52
C TRP A 152 17.82 3.43 6.37
N LEU A 153 17.11 2.42 5.86
CA LEU A 153 15.65 2.37 5.75
C LEU A 153 14.97 1.75 6.99
N ASP A 154 15.75 1.16 7.90
CA ASP A 154 15.20 0.50 9.09
C ASP A 154 14.50 1.50 10.00
N GLY A 155 13.31 1.11 10.46
CA GLY A 155 12.45 1.96 11.29
C GLY A 155 11.75 3.10 10.54
N LYS A 156 11.99 3.25 9.23
CA LYS A 156 11.36 4.28 8.39
C LYS A 156 10.33 3.71 7.41
N HIS A 157 10.48 2.43 7.05
CA HIS A 157 9.62 1.74 6.10
C HIS A 157 9.14 0.41 6.71
N SER A 158 7.85 0.12 6.55
CA SER A 158 7.22 -1.10 7.05
C SER A 158 7.64 -2.30 6.19
N VAL A 159 8.56 -3.12 6.70
CA VAL A 159 8.94 -4.40 6.10
C VAL A 159 7.80 -5.40 6.31
N PHE A 160 7.25 -5.94 5.23
CA PHE A 160 6.07 -6.81 5.30
C PHE A 160 6.21 -8.15 4.58
N GLY A 161 7.39 -8.42 4.01
CA GLY A 161 7.68 -9.73 3.47
C GLY A 161 9.12 -9.88 2.99
N LYS A 162 9.37 -10.99 2.31
CA LYS A 162 10.63 -11.24 1.60
C LYS A 162 10.42 -12.13 0.39
N VAL A 163 11.31 -12.03 -0.58
CA VAL A 163 11.44 -12.97 -1.69
C VAL A 163 11.93 -14.31 -1.15
N ILE A 164 11.24 -15.38 -1.52
CA ILE A 164 11.64 -16.76 -1.24
C ILE A 164 12.02 -17.52 -2.52
N ARG A 165 11.52 -17.11 -3.68
CA ARG A 165 11.92 -17.60 -5.02
C ARG A 165 11.82 -16.47 -6.05
N GLY A 166 12.64 -16.51 -7.11
CA GLY A 166 12.62 -15.49 -8.17
C GLY A 166 13.47 -14.26 -7.86
N MET A 167 14.55 -14.38 -7.08
CA MET A 167 15.47 -13.26 -6.85
C MET A 167 16.23 -12.87 -8.13
N GLU A 168 16.50 -13.85 -8.98
CA GLU A 168 17.01 -13.68 -10.34
C GLU A 168 16.03 -12.89 -11.22
N THR A 169 14.72 -13.07 -11.04
CA THR A 169 13.70 -12.26 -11.71
C THR A 169 13.75 -10.83 -11.20
N VAL A 170 13.77 -10.63 -9.88
CA VAL A 170 13.91 -9.30 -9.25
C VAL A 170 15.11 -8.55 -9.84
N ASN A 171 16.26 -9.22 -9.96
CA ASN A 171 17.49 -8.62 -10.51
C ASN A 171 17.42 -8.32 -12.02
N LYS A 172 16.50 -8.93 -12.76
CA LYS A 172 16.28 -8.70 -14.21
C LYS A 172 15.25 -7.63 -14.50
N ILE A 173 14.43 -7.24 -13.52
CA ILE A 173 13.40 -6.21 -13.69
C ILE A 173 14.05 -4.89 -14.09
N GLN A 174 13.47 -4.25 -15.09
CA GLN A 174 13.82 -2.94 -15.62
C GLN A 174 12.65 -1.97 -15.43
N LYS A 175 12.95 -0.68 -15.47
CA LYS A 175 11.92 0.36 -15.38
C LYS A 175 10.89 0.16 -16.51
N GLY A 176 9.61 0.15 -16.15
CA GLY A 176 8.50 -0.04 -17.08
C GLY A 176 8.06 -1.50 -17.26
N ASP A 177 8.81 -2.48 -16.74
CA ASP A 177 8.34 -3.86 -16.68
C ASP A 177 7.04 -3.96 -15.88
N LEU A 178 6.18 -4.90 -16.27
CA LEU A 178 4.81 -5.00 -15.77
C LEU A 178 4.68 -6.10 -14.72
N ILE A 179 3.88 -5.81 -13.70
CA ILE A 179 3.25 -6.80 -12.82
C ILE A 179 2.01 -7.26 -13.58
N GLN A 180 2.05 -8.46 -14.14
CA GLN A 180 0.93 -9.02 -14.90
C GLN A 180 -0.20 -9.41 -13.95
N THR A 181 0.11 -10.20 -12.93
CA THR A 181 -0.86 -10.63 -11.91
C THR A 181 -0.22 -10.76 -10.52
N VAL A 182 -1.03 -10.58 -9.47
CA VAL A 182 -0.63 -10.85 -8.07
C VAL A 182 -1.54 -11.87 -7.40
N SER A 183 -1.12 -13.13 -7.32
CA SER A 183 -1.91 -14.21 -6.71
C SER A 183 -1.54 -14.46 -5.24
N ILE A 184 -2.52 -14.51 -4.35
CA ILE A 184 -2.29 -14.78 -2.92
C ILE A 184 -2.45 -16.27 -2.64
N ILE A 185 -1.45 -16.86 -1.97
CA ILE A 185 -1.42 -18.28 -1.62
C ILE A 185 -1.42 -18.41 -0.09
N ARG A 186 -2.38 -19.18 0.43
CA ARG A 186 -2.57 -19.43 1.87
C ARG A 186 -2.25 -20.89 2.21
N ARG A 187 -1.22 -21.13 3.02
CA ARG A 187 -0.84 -22.45 3.52
C ARG A 187 -0.94 -22.50 5.05
N GLY A 188 -1.46 -23.60 5.60
CA GLY A 188 -1.72 -23.72 7.03
C GLY A 188 -3.03 -23.09 7.51
N LYS A 189 -3.41 -23.41 8.75
CA LYS A 189 -4.66 -22.93 9.38
C LYS A 189 -4.64 -21.42 9.60
N ASP A 190 -3.50 -20.88 10.02
CA ASP A 190 -3.35 -19.46 10.35
C ASP A 190 -3.51 -18.55 9.12
N ALA A 191 -2.76 -18.81 8.05
CA ALA A 191 -2.87 -18.04 6.81
C ALA A 191 -4.25 -18.15 6.15
N LYS A 192 -4.93 -19.31 6.26
CA LYS A 192 -6.31 -19.49 5.79
C LYS A 192 -7.32 -18.70 6.62
N GLY A 193 -7.07 -18.51 7.91
CA GLY A 193 -7.89 -17.70 8.81
C GLY A 193 -7.64 -16.19 8.71
N PHE A 194 -6.57 -15.78 8.02
CA PHE A 194 -6.24 -14.36 7.84
C PHE A 194 -7.25 -13.65 6.93
N ASP A 195 -8.05 -12.75 7.53
CA ASP A 195 -9.08 -11.96 6.87
C ASP A 195 -8.70 -10.48 6.89
N PRO A 196 -8.29 -9.90 5.75
CA PRO A 196 -7.94 -8.48 5.65
C PRO A 196 -9.02 -7.53 6.15
N SER A 197 -10.30 -7.84 5.90
CA SER A 197 -11.42 -6.95 6.23
C SER A 197 -11.60 -6.82 7.74
N LYS A 198 -11.39 -7.92 8.48
CA LYS A 198 -11.44 -7.93 9.95
C LYS A 198 -10.29 -7.14 10.56
N ILE A 199 -9.09 -7.28 10.01
CA ILE A 199 -7.92 -6.52 10.47
C ILE A 199 -8.16 -5.02 10.29
N GLU A 200 -8.65 -4.60 9.12
CA GLU A 200 -8.96 -3.20 8.86
C GLU A 200 -10.03 -2.64 9.79
N ALA A 201 -11.12 -3.38 10.01
CA ALA A 201 -12.17 -2.99 10.94
C ALA A 201 -11.64 -2.85 12.38
N ALA A 202 -10.80 -3.79 12.83
CA ALA A 202 -10.17 -3.74 14.15
C ALA A 202 -9.23 -2.53 14.30
N GLN A 203 -8.43 -2.22 13.28
CA GLN A 203 -7.54 -1.05 13.29
C GLN A 203 -8.33 0.25 13.30
N LYS A 204 -9.37 0.36 12.48
CA LYS A 204 -10.24 1.54 12.46
C LYS A 204 -10.95 1.75 13.80
N ALA A 205 -11.42 0.69 14.43
CA ALA A 205 -12.00 0.76 15.77
C ALA A 205 -10.98 1.20 16.82
N LYS A 206 -9.75 0.67 16.77
CA LYS A 206 -8.65 1.06 17.65
C LYS A 206 -8.30 2.55 17.49
N GLN A 207 -8.14 3.02 16.26
CA GLN A 207 -7.87 4.44 15.96
C GLN A 207 -9.01 5.35 16.41
N LYS A 208 -10.26 4.97 16.17
CA LYS A 208 -11.43 5.70 16.67
C LYS A 208 -11.41 5.80 18.20
N SER A 209 -11.11 4.71 18.89
CA SER A 209 -11.01 4.71 20.36
C SER A 209 -9.88 5.61 20.88
N LEU A 210 -8.76 5.68 20.16
CA LEU A 210 -7.63 6.54 20.49
C LEU A 210 -7.96 8.02 20.31
N ALA A 211 -8.62 8.37 19.19
CA ALA A 211 -9.08 9.71 18.91
C ALA A 211 -10.08 10.20 19.97
N ILE A 212 -10.99 9.34 20.43
CA ILE A 212 -11.93 9.66 21.52
C ILE A 212 -11.19 9.93 22.83
N LYS A 213 -10.18 9.11 23.17
CA LYS A 213 -9.37 9.33 24.38
C LYS A 213 -8.64 10.67 24.33
N GLN A 214 -7.99 10.98 23.22
CA GLN A 214 -7.24 12.22 23.09
C GLN A 214 -8.13 13.46 23.05
N LYS A 215 -9.34 13.38 22.44
CA LYS A 215 -10.33 14.46 22.52
C LYS A 215 -10.63 14.87 23.97
N LYS A 216 -10.63 13.90 24.90
CA LYS A 216 -10.85 14.17 26.33
C LYS A 216 -9.69 14.92 26.99
N ASP A 217 -8.48 14.78 26.45
CA ASP A 217 -7.26 15.41 26.96
C ASP A 217 -6.99 16.79 26.33
N LEU A 218 -7.73 17.17 25.28
CA LEU A 218 -7.65 18.50 24.67
C LEU A 218 -8.35 19.54 25.55
N PRO A 219 -7.74 20.73 25.77
CA PRO A 219 -8.41 21.82 26.47
C PRO A 219 -9.69 22.21 25.72
N PRO A 220 -10.77 22.57 26.43
CA PRO A 220 -11.99 23.05 25.80
C PRO A 220 -11.68 24.26 24.92
N LEU A 221 -12.26 24.28 23.71
CA LEU A 221 -12.09 25.39 22.77
C LEU A 221 -12.58 26.68 23.45
N THR A 222 -11.68 27.64 23.67
CA THR A 222 -11.97 28.90 24.38
C THR A 222 -12.54 30.00 23.47
N GLY A 223 -12.86 29.67 22.21
CA GLY A 223 -13.47 30.61 21.28
C GLY A 223 -14.99 30.47 21.28
N GLU A 224 -15.72 31.57 21.45
CA GLU A 224 -17.17 31.59 21.23
C GLU A 224 -17.49 31.24 19.78
N SER A 225 -18.40 30.29 19.59
CA SER A 225 -19.00 30.03 18.28
C SER A 225 -19.89 31.21 17.89
N ASP A 226 -19.61 31.83 16.75
CA ASP A 226 -20.44 32.89 16.17
C ASP A 226 -21.88 32.38 15.95
N PRO A 227 -22.88 32.88 16.70
CA PRO A 227 -24.25 32.38 16.66
C PRO A 227 -24.96 32.67 15.33
N SER A 228 -24.36 33.48 14.44
CA SER A 228 -24.88 33.69 13.08
C SER A 228 -24.58 32.53 12.12
N LYS A 229 -23.74 31.57 12.51
CA LYS A 229 -23.40 30.35 11.75
C LYS A 229 -23.94 29.10 12.45
N VAL A 230 -25.26 28.98 12.54
CA VAL A 230 -25.90 27.75 13.03
C VAL A 230 -25.89 26.70 11.90
N PRO A 231 -25.38 25.48 12.14
CA PRO A 231 -25.46 24.41 11.16
C PRO A 231 -26.92 24.13 10.79
N GLY A 232 -27.22 23.98 9.50
CA GLY A 232 -28.57 23.64 9.05
C GLY A 232 -29.02 22.26 9.58
N LYS A 233 -30.32 21.98 9.65
CA LYS A 233 -30.90 20.72 10.20
C LYS A 233 -30.31 19.41 9.62
N ASN A 234 -29.66 19.47 8.46
CA ASN A 234 -29.05 18.32 7.79
C ASN A 234 -27.50 18.30 7.88
N GLN A 235 -26.90 19.21 8.64
CA GLN A 235 -25.46 19.25 8.86
C GLN A 235 -25.10 18.52 10.16
N PRO A 236 -24.09 17.65 10.15
CA PRO A 236 -23.63 16.95 11.35
C PRO A 236 -23.18 17.95 12.42
N LEU A 237 -23.38 17.59 13.70
CA LEU A 237 -22.94 18.42 14.82
C LEU A 237 -21.42 18.63 14.74
N ALA A 238 -20.95 19.82 15.12
CA ALA A 238 -19.53 20.18 15.06
C ALA A 238 -18.62 19.16 15.79
N GLU A 239 -19.14 18.50 16.82
CA GLU A 239 -18.44 17.46 17.56
C GLU A 239 -18.23 16.15 16.81
N GLU A 240 -19.21 15.73 16.00
CA GLU A 240 -19.10 14.50 15.19
C GLU A 240 -18.10 14.72 14.05
N VAL A 241 -18.18 15.89 13.41
CA VAL A 241 -17.23 16.31 12.36
C VAL A 241 -15.80 16.41 12.92
N SER A 242 -15.65 16.93 14.15
CA SER A 242 -14.34 17.02 14.82
C SER A 242 -13.71 15.64 15.10
N LEU A 243 -14.51 14.67 15.56
CA LEU A 243 -14.05 13.29 15.75
C LEU A 243 -13.70 12.60 14.44
N GLU A 244 -14.53 12.80 13.40
CA GLU A 244 -14.27 12.24 12.07
C GLU A 244 -13.00 12.84 11.47
N LEU A 245 -12.79 14.15 11.58
CA LEU A 245 -11.55 14.83 11.19
C LEU A 245 -10.32 14.33 11.97
N MET A 246 -10.44 14.08 13.29
CA MET A 246 -9.34 13.48 14.06
C MET A 246 -9.01 12.08 13.53
N VAL A 247 -10.01 11.23 13.32
CA VAL A 247 -9.79 9.87 12.78
C VAL A 247 -9.17 9.94 11.40
N ILE A 248 -9.63 10.85 10.53
CA ILE A 248 -9.05 11.10 9.19
C ILE A 248 -7.60 11.58 9.29
N ALA A 249 -7.29 12.46 10.24
CA ALA A 249 -5.92 12.91 10.49
C ALA A 249 -5.02 11.74 10.95
N TYR A 250 -5.56 10.80 11.73
CA TYR A 250 -4.86 9.57 12.13
C TYR A 250 -4.71 8.55 11.00
N GLU A 251 -5.66 8.51 10.06
CA GLU A 251 -5.60 7.73 8.83
C GLU A 251 -4.71 8.40 7.76
N GLY A 252 -4.14 9.59 8.03
CA GLY A 252 -3.18 10.26 7.14
C GLY A 252 -3.76 10.73 5.81
N VAL A 253 -5.09 10.78 5.68
CA VAL A 253 -5.75 11.27 4.46
C VAL A 253 -5.78 12.80 4.52
N GLN A 254 -4.85 13.44 3.81
CA GLN A 254 -5.11 14.81 3.36
C GLN A 254 -6.23 14.71 2.33
N THR A 255 -7.47 15.01 2.75
CA THR A 255 -8.46 15.45 1.79
C THR A 255 -7.87 16.67 1.09
N PRO A 256 -7.96 16.80 -0.25
CA PRO A 256 -7.68 18.07 -0.86
C PRO A 256 -8.60 19.07 -0.17
N LEU A 257 -8.02 20.08 0.47
CA LEU A 257 -8.76 21.23 0.98
C LEU A 257 -9.72 21.65 -0.15
N PRO A 258 -11.02 21.87 0.12
CA PRO A 258 -11.91 22.40 -0.90
C PRO A 258 -11.19 23.62 -1.50
N ALA A 259 -11.00 23.60 -2.81
CA ALA A 259 -10.23 24.60 -3.51
C ALA A 259 -10.80 25.98 -3.15
N CYS A 260 -10.13 26.70 -2.25
CA CYS A 260 -10.24 28.14 -2.24
C CYS A 260 -9.71 28.56 -3.61
N ILE A 261 -10.64 28.85 -4.53
CA ILE A 261 -10.36 29.50 -5.79
C ILE A 261 -9.74 30.84 -5.44
N THR A 262 -8.43 30.87 -5.33
CA THR A 262 -7.63 32.10 -5.34
C THR A 262 -7.08 32.16 -6.75
N THR A 263 -7.71 32.97 -7.59
CA THR A 263 -7.10 33.39 -8.83
C THR A 263 -6.05 34.45 -8.51
N SER A 264 -4.87 34.26 -9.10
CA SER A 264 -3.90 35.27 -9.56
C SER A 264 -2.49 35.24 -8.92
N PRO A 265 -1.41 35.55 -9.68
CA PRO A 265 -0.06 35.02 -9.44
C PRO A 265 0.91 36.00 -8.75
N GLY A 266 1.57 35.50 -7.69
CA GLY A 266 2.90 35.90 -7.16
C GLY A 266 3.18 37.38 -6.75
N PRO A 267 4.37 37.69 -6.18
CA PRO A 267 5.22 36.94 -5.26
C PRO A 267 5.37 37.61 -3.87
N ARG A 268 5.84 36.81 -2.91
CA ARG A 268 6.17 37.10 -1.49
C ARG A 268 6.39 38.56 -1.06
N ARG A 269 5.66 38.99 -0.02
CA ARG A 269 6.22 39.79 1.10
C ARG A 269 5.35 39.66 2.37
N TRP A 270 5.95 39.17 3.45
CA TRP A 270 5.39 39.27 4.79
C TRP A 270 5.42 40.74 5.24
N ARG A 271 4.26 41.36 5.49
CA ARG A 271 4.11 42.47 6.45
C ARG A 271 2.73 42.44 7.10
N SER A 272 2.77 42.51 8.42
CA SER A 272 1.72 42.89 9.36
C SER A 272 1.04 44.21 8.96
N ASN A 273 -0.29 44.24 8.93
CA ASN A 273 -1.08 45.31 9.54
C ASN A 273 -2.59 44.98 9.47
N TRP A 274 -3.15 44.73 10.65
CA TRP A 274 -4.58 44.84 10.91
C TRP A 274 -4.91 46.33 11.05
N GLN A 275 -5.38 46.98 10.00
CA GLN A 275 -6.21 48.19 10.07
C GLN A 275 -6.58 48.67 8.67
N ASN A 276 -7.87 49.02 8.51
CA ASN A 276 -8.54 49.68 7.37
C ASN A 276 -9.26 48.77 6.38
N TRP A 277 -10.54 48.53 6.67
CA TRP A 277 -11.55 48.14 5.69
C TRP A 277 -12.58 49.28 5.56
N PRO A 278 -12.70 49.98 4.42
CA PRO A 278 -13.88 50.80 4.16
C PRO A 278 -14.98 49.94 3.54
N ALA A 279 -16.19 50.10 4.07
CA ALA A 279 -17.42 49.56 3.55
C ALA A 279 -17.78 50.24 2.22
N GLU A 280 -18.10 49.49 1.15
CA GLU A 280 -19.12 49.93 0.18
C GLU A 280 -19.67 48.83 -0.74
N ARG A 281 -21.00 48.67 -0.64
CA ARG A 281 -22.04 48.40 -1.65
C ARG A 281 -21.69 47.57 -2.90
N ILE A 282 -22.32 46.39 -3.00
CA ILE A 282 -22.68 45.75 -4.27
C ILE A 282 -24.19 45.89 -4.47
N ARG A 283 -24.60 46.60 -5.54
CA ARG A 283 -25.95 46.55 -6.12
C ARG A 283 -26.04 45.34 -7.05
N ILE A 284 -27.15 44.61 -6.95
CA ILE A 284 -27.55 43.55 -7.88
C ILE A 284 -28.33 44.24 -9.02
N SER A 285 -27.95 43.98 -10.27
CA SER A 285 -28.83 44.15 -11.44
C SER A 285 -29.10 42.77 -12.02
N ALA A 286 -30.39 42.42 -12.06
CA ALA A 286 -30.91 41.31 -12.83
C ALA A 286 -30.93 41.68 -14.33
N ASP A 287 -30.65 40.68 -15.16
CA ASP A 287 -31.38 40.37 -16.40
C ASP A 287 -31.26 38.85 -16.63
#